data_AF-A0A6U4FPQ0-F1
#
_entry.id   AF-A0A6U4FPQ0-F1
#
_cell.length_a   1.000
_cell.length_b   1.000
_cell.length_c   1.000
_cell.angle_alpha   90.00
_cell.angle_beta   90.00
_cell.angle_gamma   90.00
#
_symmetry.space_group_name_H-M   'P 1'
#
loop_
_entity.id
_entity.type
_entity.pdbx_description
1 polymer ?
#
loop_
_entity_poly.entity_id
_entity_poly.type
_entity_poly.pdbx_seq_one_letter_code
_entity_poly.pdbx_strand_id
1 'polypeptide(L)'
;MPKLNANPNSHAHAKIGGAVIIARDARFGGAAATGLGSTRLVECYADEAIALAQGLGLQLTCETELFDGACVPVASATFDGKGVAITVNEAKLPEASEADGKPNLPPHKASLHPAWEVKHADDYFKLTLAEKRALLARSGADVPRRGRGEAALDSALLPLLDENVRRDVQLMKALRAGDMERVSELSQNRSERGSVKMQLESAVADEDYALAAELQAKLDVLDRCRADITQDEGSYDPYLDADPWYLDNLEM
;
A
#
# COMPACT_ATOMS: atom_id res chain seq x y z
N MET A 1 21.25 -24.84 14.04
CA MET A 1 21.08 -23.38 14.20
C MET A 1 21.83 -22.93 15.45
N PRO A 2 22.76 -21.97 15.35
CA PRO A 2 23.52 -21.52 16.52
C PRO A 2 22.56 -20.77 17.46
N LYS A 3 22.50 -21.21 18.72
CA LYS A 3 21.79 -20.49 19.78
C LYS A 3 22.55 -19.19 20.04
N LEU A 4 21.96 -18.06 19.66
CA LEU A 4 22.41 -16.74 20.12
C LEU A 4 22.26 -16.71 21.64
N ASN A 5 23.38 -16.84 22.36
CA ASN A 5 23.43 -16.58 23.80
C ASN A 5 23.18 -15.07 24.00
N ALA A 6 21.92 -14.71 24.24
CA ALA A 6 21.56 -13.38 24.71
C ALA A 6 22.15 -13.21 26.11
N ASN A 7 23.16 -12.35 26.22
CA ASN A 7 23.75 -11.98 27.50
C ASN A 7 22.74 -11.07 28.23
N PRO A 8 22.28 -11.41 29.45
CA PRO A 8 21.23 -10.65 30.15
C PRO A 8 21.58 -9.19 30.49
N ASN A 9 22.82 -8.77 30.22
CA ASN A 9 23.31 -7.41 30.48
C ASN A 9 23.47 -6.55 29.21
N SER A 10 22.93 -6.96 28.05
CA SER A 10 22.89 -6.08 26.86
C SER A 10 21.68 -5.17 26.91
N HIS A 11 21.90 -3.88 27.16
CA HIS A 11 20.88 -2.84 27.01
C HIS A 11 21.05 -2.16 25.65
N ALA A 12 19.97 -2.08 24.88
CA ALA A 12 19.88 -1.28 23.66
C ALA A 12 18.83 -0.20 23.84
N HIS A 13 18.98 0.92 23.15
CA HIS A 13 18.17 2.12 23.34
C HIS A 13 17.49 2.51 22.02
N ALA A 14 16.27 2.07 21.78
CA ALA A 14 15.56 2.51 20.58
C ALA A 14 14.96 3.90 20.79
N LYS A 15 15.22 4.84 19.88
CA LYS A 15 14.61 6.18 19.82
C LYS A 15 13.49 6.16 18.78
N ILE A 16 12.30 6.61 19.15
CA ILE A 16 11.16 6.75 18.22
C ILE A 16 11.19 8.18 17.69
N GLY A 17 11.37 8.36 16.38
CA GLY A 17 11.52 9.69 15.76
C GLY A 17 12.47 9.76 14.56
N GLY A 18 12.77 8.63 13.90
CA GLY A 18 13.55 8.60 12.65
C GLY A 18 14.88 7.84 12.71
N ALA A 19 15.35 7.43 13.90
CA ALA A 19 16.54 6.59 14.02
C ALA A 19 16.54 5.78 15.32
N VAL A 20 16.88 4.50 15.24
CA VAL A 20 17.11 3.61 16.39
C VAL A 20 18.60 3.50 16.68
N ILE A 21 18.97 3.72 17.95
CA ILE A 21 20.35 3.60 18.42
C ILE A 21 20.53 2.24 19.08
N ILE A 22 21.03 1.26 18.33
CA ILE A 22 21.43 -0.01 18.93
C ILE A 22 22.82 0.20 19.55
N ALA A 23 22.83 0.73 20.78
CA ALA A 23 24.00 0.67 21.65
C ALA A 23 24.08 -0.74 22.23
N ARG A 24 25.28 -1.31 22.27
CA ARG A 24 25.58 -2.47 23.11
C ARG A 24 26.48 -1.96 24.19
N ASP A 25 25.92 -1.26 25.18
CA ASP A 25 26.76 -0.50 26.10
C ASP A 25 27.21 -1.31 27.31
N ALA A 26 28.49 -1.18 27.61
CA ALA A 26 29.08 -1.58 28.87
C ALA A 26 28.82 -0.47 29.89
N ARG A 27 27.64 -0.54 30.53
CA ARG A 27 27.27 0.06 31.82
C ARG A 27 27.08 1.59 31.86
N PHE A 28 25.87 1.99 32.26
CA PHE A 28 25.67 3.21 33.03
C PHE A 28 26.42 3.09 34.37
N GLY A 29 27.33 4.03 34.63
CA GLY A 29 27.84 4.35 35.95
C GLY A 29 29.19 3.73 36.31
N GLY A 30 30.21 4.59 36.36
CA GLY A 30 31.48 4.32 37.03
C GLY A 30 32.66 4.17 36.06
N ALA A 31 33.68 4.98 36.28
CA ALA A 31 34.93 4.97 35.52
C ALA A 31 35.48 3.55 35.28
N ALA A 32 36.01 3.34 34.08
CA ALA A 32 36.71 2.14 33.60
C ALA A 32 35.84 0.94 33.14
N ALA A 33 35.27 1.06 31.93
CA ALA A 33 34.89 -0.10 31.11
C ALA A 33 35.52 0.00 29.72
N THR A 34 36.77 -0.48 29.61
CA THR A 34 37.56 -0.59 28.38
C THR A 34 37.17 -1.83 27.56
N GLY A 35 36.00 -1.79 26.95
CA GLY A 35 35.58 -2.76 25.92
C GLY A 35 34.69 -2.09 24.90
N LEU A 36 35.25 -1.67 23.76
CA LEU A 36 34.49 -1.01 22.69
C LEU A 36 33.45 -1.99 22.09
N GLY A 37 32.22 -1.94 22.58
CA GLY A 37 31.06 -2.32 21.79
C GLY A 37 30.90 -1.31 20.66
N SER A 38 30.87 -1.76 19.40
CA SER A 38 30.58 -0.86 18.28
C SER A 38 29.09 -0.52 18.27
N THR A 39 28.76 0.71 18.64
CA THR A 39 27.41 1.25 18.49
C THR A 39 27.13 1.49 17.01
N ARG A 40 25.98 1.02 16.53
CA ARG A 40 25.48 1.30 15.18
C ARG A 40 24.13 1.97 15.24
N LEU A 41 24.04 3.10 14.57
CA LEU A 41 22.81 3.83 14.40
C LEU A 41 22.12 3.29 13.14
N VAL A 42 20.88 2.85 13.30
CA VAL A 42 20.09 2.22 12.23
C VAL A 42 18.79 2.97 12.13
N GLU A 43 18.48 3.48 10.94
CA GLU A 43 17.17 4.04 10.65
C GLU A 43 16.18 2.88 10.55
N CYS A 44 15.16 2.86 11.40
CA CYS A 44 14.06 1.90 11.31
C CYS A 44 12.75 2.53 11.79
N TYR A 45 11.64 1.85 11.48
CA TYR A 45 10.31 2.29 11.89
C TYR A 45 10.02 1.95 13.36
N ALA A 46 9.05 2.65 13.96
CA ALA A 46 8.72 2.48 15.37
C ALA A 46 8.20 1.07 15.70
N ASP A 47 7.43 0.47 14.81
CA ASP A 47 6.94 -0.92 14.91
C ASP A 47 8.09 -1.94 14.83
N GLU A 48 9.04 -1.73 13.92
CA GLU A 48 10.26 -2.56 13.81
C GLU A 48 11.12 -2.44 15.07
N ALA A 49 11.28 -1.22 15.59
CA ALA A 49 11.99 -0.94 16.83
C ALA A 49 11.32 -1.65 18.02
N ILE A 50 9.99 -1.58 18.12
CA ILE A 50 9.20 -2.22 19.17
C ILE A 50 9.31 -3.75 19.07
N ALA A 51 9.10 -4.31 17.88
CA ALA A 51 9.16 -5.76 17.67
C ALA A 51 10.56 -6.32 17.97
N LEU A 52 11.61 -5.62 17.54
CA LEU A 52 13.00 -6.01 17.80
C LEU A 52 13.34 -5.89 19.28
N ALA A 53 12.92 -4.80 19.93
CA ALA A 53 13.13 -4.62 21.37
C ALA A 53 12.39 -5.70 22.18
N GLN A 54 11.14 -6.00 21.83
CA GLN A 54 10.36 -7.06 22.48
C GLN A 54 10.99 -8.43 22.27
N GLY A 55 11.42 -8.76 21.05
CA GLY A 55 12.04 -10.04 20.73
C GLY A 55 13.40 -10.26 21.40
N LEU A 56 14.12 -9.18 21.72
CA LEU A 56 15.45 -9.22 22.35
C LEU A 56 15.43 -8.83 23.84
N GLY A 57 14.27 -8.50 24.41
CA GLY A 57 14.15 -8.04 25.80
C GLY A 57 14.85 -6.70 26.07
N LEU A 58 14.88 -5.81 25.08
CA LEU A 58 15.54 -4.50 25.15
C LEU A 58 14.57 -3.42 25.65
N GLN A 59 15.12 -2.38 26.30
CA GLN A 59 14.33 -1.23 26.74
C GLN A 59 14.14 -0.24 25.59
N LEU A 60 12.92 0.29 25.47
CA LEU A 60 12.60 1.37 24.54
C LEU A 60 12.67 2.71 25.28
N THR A 61 13.21 3.73 24.62
CA THR A 61 13.31 5.08 25.16
C THR A 61 12.69 6.07 24.17
N CYS A 62 11.70 6.83 24.58
CA CYS A 62 11.15 7.90 23.74
C CYS A 62 11.78 9.24 24.13
N GLU A 63 11.88 10.16 23.17
CA GLU A 63 12.20 11.56 23.48
C GLU A 63 11.06 12.17 24.28
N THR A 64 11.39 12.89 25.36
CA THR A 64 10.39 13.41 26.30
C THR A 64 9.35 14.29 25.58
N GLU A 65 9.77 15.14 24.65
CA GLU A 65 8.86 16.00 23.88
C GLU A 65 7.88 15.19 23.01
N LEU A 66 8.35 14.11 22.39
CA LEU A 66 7.50 13.22 21.60
C LEU A 66 6.56 12.40 22.48
N PHE A 67 7.05 11.95 23.63
CA PHE A 67 6.22 11.24 24.61
C PHE A 67 5.13 12.15 25.14
N ASP A 68 5.45 13.35 25.61
CA ASP A 68 4.47 14.27 26.17
C ASP A 68 3.44 14.74 25.13
N GLY A 69 3.86 14.95 23.87
CA GLY A 69 2.97 15.40 22.79
C GLY A 69 2.06 14.31 22.19
N ALA A 70 2.47 13.04 22.26
CA ALA A 70 1.74 11.93 21.65
C ALA A 70 1.19 10.91 22.66
N CYS A 71 1.56 10.99 23.93
CA CYS A 71 1.05 10.09 24.94
C CYS A 71 -0.45 10.33 25.14
N VAL A 72 -1.20 9.24 25.11
CA VAL A 72 -2.63 9.27 25.39
C VAL A 72 -2.85 8.55 26.72
N PRO A 73 -3.43 9.21 27.73
CA PRO A 73 -3.67 8.57 29.02
C PRO A 73 -4.69 7.43 28.85
N VAL A 74 -4.21 6.21 29.01
CA VAL A 74 -5.05 5.01 28.99
C VAL A 74 -5.72 4.87 30.36
N ALA A 75 -7.05 4.78 30.37
CA ALA A 75 -7.86 4.58 31.56
C ALA A 75 -7.79 3.13 32.06
N SER A 76 -7.84 2.18 31.14
CA SER A 76 -7.69 0.75 31.42
C SER A 76 -7.21 0.00 30.18
N ALA A 77 -6.43 -1.05 30.40
CA ALA A 77 -6.09 -2.01 29.36
C ALA A 77 -6.43 -3.40 29.89
N THR A 78 -7.23 -4.15 29.14
CA THR A 78 -7.61 -5.54 29.47
C THR A 78 -7.14 -6.47 28.37
N PHE A 79 -6.56 -7.60 28.78
CA PHE A 79 -6.10 -8.64 27.86
C PHE A 79 -6.99 -9.87 28.03
N ASP A 80 -7.71 -10.24 26.98
CA ASP A 80 -8.69 -11.35 26.99
C ASP A 80 -8.14 -12.62 26.30
N GLY A 81 -6.85 -12.65 25.98
CA GLY A 81 -6.21 -13.75 25.25
C GLY A 81 -6.47 -13.75 23.74
N LYS A 82 -7.39 -12.91 23.23
CA LYS A 82 -7.63 -12.68 21.79
C LYS A 82 -7.15 -11.32 21.33
N GLY A 83 -7.03 -10.35 22.24
CA GLY A 83 -6.49 -9.03 21.96
C GLY A 83 -6.30 -8.19 23.23
N VAL A 84 -5.94 -6.93 23.01
CA VAL A 84 -5.84 -5.91 24.05
C VAL A 84 -6.99 -4.93 23.83
N ALA A 85 -7.92 -4.85 24.77
CA ALA A 85 -8.94 -3.80 24.79
C ALA A 85 -8.42 -2.62 25.63
N ILE A 86 -8.23 -1.48 24.98
CA ILE A 86 -7.69 -0.26 25.58
C ILE A 86 -8.83 0.77 25.69
N THR A 87 -9.14 1.19 26.91
CA THR A 87 -10.06 2.31 27.16
C THR A 87 -9.23 3.55 27.42
N VAL A 88 -9.50 4.62 26.68
CA VAL A 88 -8.77 5.88 26.79
C VAL A 88 -9.55 6.88 27.65
N ASN A 89 -8.86 7.64 28.50
CA ASN A 89 -9.47 8.74 29.24
C ASN A 89 -9.57 9.98 28.34
N GLU A 90 -10.72 10.16 27.70
CA GLU A 90 -10.99 11.31 26.82
C GLU A 90 -10.92 12.67 27.56
N ALA A 91 -11.17 12.69 28.87
CA ALA A 91 -11.23 13.90 29.70
C ALA A 91 -9.86 14.57 29.99
N LYS A 92 -8.74 13.99 29.52
CA LYS A 92 -7.38 14.52 29.70
C LYS A 92 -6.57 14.50 28.39
N LEU A 93 -7.24 14.54 27.25
CA LEU A 93 -6.54 14.92 26.03
C LEU A 93 -6.12 16.38 26.21
N PRO A 94 -4.82 16.73 26.13
CA PRO A 94 -4.42 18.13 26.11
C PRO A 94 -5.19 18.78 24.96
N GLU A 95 -5.97 19.82 25.27
CA GLU A 95 -6.57 20.67 24.26
C GLU A 95 -5.44 21.07 23.32
N ALA A 96 -5.49 20.57 22.09
CA ALA A 96 -4.50 20.87 21.09
C ALA A 96 -4.45 22.38 20.98
N SER A 97 -3.37 22.99 21.49
CA SER A 97 -3.20 24.42 21.36
C SER A 97 -3.22 24.71 19.87
N GLU A 98 -4.06 25.67 19.47
CA GLU A 98 -4.10 26.22 18.13
C GLU A 98 -2.83 27.03 17.88
N ALA A 99 -1.68 26.36 17.93
CA ALA A 99 -0.42 26.89 17.43
C ALA A 99 -0.44 26.74 15.91
N ASP A 100 -0.33 27.90 15.28
CA ASP A 100 -0.41 28.25 13.86
C ASP A 100 0.67 27.55 13.01
N GLY A 101 0.60 26.22 12.93
CA GLY A 101 1.64 25.41 12.30
C GLY A 101 1.31 23.92 12.23
N LYS A 102 0.04 23.56 11.99
CA LYS A 102 -0.31 22.18 11.64
C LYS A 102 0.49 21.80 10.38
N PRO A 103 1.29 20.73 10.36
CA PRO A 103 1.69 20.15 9.10
C PRO A 103 0.39 19.83 8.37
N ASN A 104 0.22 20.46 7.22
CA ASN A 104 -0.96 20.37 6.39
C ASN A 104 -1.11 18.92 5.89
N LEU A 105 -1.63 18.03 6.74
CA LEU A 105 -2.14 16.73 6.34
C LEU A 105 -3.47 17.03 5.65
N PRO A 106 -3.54 16.91 4.31
CA PRO A 106 -4.78 17.16 3.62
C PRO A 106 -5.85 16.23 4.19
N PRO A 107 -7.09 16.71 4.35
CA PRO A 107 -8.18 15.87 4.82
C PRO A 107 -8.33 14.69 3.86
N HIS A 108 -7.99 13.46 4.28
CA HIS A 108 -8.27 12.24 3.52
C HIS A 108 -9.80 12.04 3.50
N LYS A 109 -10.45 12.75 2.58
CA LYS A 109 -11.89 12.73 2.32
C LYS A 109 -12.29 11.85 1.13
N ALA A 110 -11.36 11.09 0.55
CA ALA A 110 -11.73 10.09 -0.44
C ALA A 110 -12.13 8.81 0.29
N SER A 111 -13.38 8.39 0.14
CA SER A 111 -13.73 6.97 0.25
C SER A 111 -12.77 6.23 -0.67
N LEU A 112 -11.71 5.65 -0.12
CA LEU A 112 -10.76 4.92 -0.95
C LEU A 112 -11.46 3.61 -1.30
N HIS A 113 -11.91 3.54 -2.53
CA HIS A 113 -12.46 2.35 -3.14
C HIS A 113 -11.33 1.35 -3.43
N PRO A 114 -11.63 0.09 -3.75
CA PRO A 114 -10.62 -0.85 -4.26
C PRO A 114 -9.98 -0.38 -5.58
N ALA A 115 -8.83 -0.95 -5.92
CA ALA A 115 -8.06 -0.56 -7.11
C ALA A 115 -8.84 -0.68 -8.43
N TRP A 116 -9.70 -1.70 -8.57
CA TRP A 116 -10.52 -1.91 -9.76
C TRP A 116 -11.63 -0.85 -9.96
N GLU A 117 -11.88 0.01 -8.96
CA GLU A 117 -12.86 1.11 -9.08
C GLU A 117 -12.24 2.42 -9.62
N VAL A 118 -10.92 2.46 -9.84
CA VAL A 118 -10.28 3.60 -10.51
C VAL A 118 -10.69 3.58 -11.98
N LYS A 119 -11.45 4.60 -12.43
CA LYS A 119 -12.05 4.64 -13.77
C LYS A 119 -11.18 5.30 -14.85
N HIS A 120 -10.24 6.14 -14.46
CA HIS A 120 -9.43 6.95 -15.37
C HIS A 120 -7.94 6.86 -15.01
N ALA A 121 -7.09 6.79 -16.03
CA ALA A 121 -5.63 6.76 -15.84
C ALA A 121 -5.10 8.05 -15.20
N ASP A 122 -5.69 9.21 -15.49
CA ASP A 122 -5.29 10.48 -14.87
C ASP A 122 -5.50 10.47 -13.36
N ASP A 123 -6.55 9.81 -12.89
CA ASP A 123 -6.83 9.71 -11.46
C ASP A 123 -5.77 8.85 -10.77
N TYR A 124 -5.31 7.77 -11.42
CA TYR A 124 -4.19 6.98 -10.94
C TYR A 124 -2.91 7.81 -10.73
N PHE A 125 -2.60 8.72 -11.65
CA PHE A 125 -1.39 9.56 -11.54
C PHE A 125 -1.51 10.69 -10.53
N LYS A 126 -2.72 11.09 -10.14
CA LYS A 126 -2.95 12.06 -9.07
C LYS A 126 -2.81 11.46 -7.67
N LEU A 127 -2.82 10.13 -7.56
CA LEU A 127 -2.70 9.44 -6.27
C LEU A 127 -1.34 9.68 -5.63
N THR A 128 -1.37 10.10 -4.37
CA THR A 128 -0.19 10.15 -3.51
C THR A 128 0.28 8.74 -3.14
N LEU A 129 1.53 8.62 -2.67
CA LEU A 129 2.08 7.35 -2.18
C LEU A 129 1.26 6.74 -1.03
N ALA A 130 0.65 7.59 -0.19
CA ALA A 130 -0.22 7.15 0.90
C ALA A 130 -1.53 6.54 0.35
N GLU A 131 -2.11 7.16 -0.66
CA GLU A 131 -3.35 6.70 -1.30
C GLU A 131 -3.14 5.40 -2.09
N LYS A 132 -2.04 5.29 -2.84
CA LYS A 132 -1.66 4.03 -3.52
C LYS A 132 -1.52 2.87 -2.53
N ARG A 133 -0.95 3.11 -1.35
CA ARG A 133 -0.84 2.10 -0.29
C ARG A 133 -2.19 1.71 0.29
N ALA A 134 -3.05 2.69 0.54
CA ALA A 134 -4.38 2.45 1.06
C ALA A 134 -5.27 1.69 0.05
N LEU A 135 -5.13 1.99 -1.24
CA LEU A 135 -5.76 1.24 -2.33
C LEU A 135 -5.31 -0.23 -2.33
N LEU A 136 -4.00 -0.51 -2.28
CA LEU A 136 -3.48 -1.88 -2.21
C LEU A 136 -4.04 -2.65 -1.02
N ALA A 137 -4.03 -2.03 0.16
CA ALA A 137 -4.55 -2.64 1.39
C ALA A 137 -6.04 -2.99 1.26
N ARG A 138 -6.84 -2.13 0.63
CA ARG A 138 -8.29 -2.36 0.44
C ARG A 138 -8.59 -3.39 -0.63
N SER A 139 -7.75 -3.48 -1.65
CA SER A 139 -7.83 -4.55 -2.66
C SER A 139 -7.41 -5.92 -2.11
N GLY A 140 -7.01 -6.02 -0.84
CA GLY A 140 -6.58 -7.28 -0.22
C GLY A 140 -5.20 -7.75 -0.68
N ALA A 141 -4.41 -6.89 -1.31
CA ALA A 141 -3.08 -7.22 -1.81
C ALA A 141 -1.99 -6.88 -0.79
N ASP A 142 -0.87 -7.60 -0.85
CA ASP A 142 0.29 -7.32 -0.03
C ASP A 142 0.87 -5.95 -0.34
N VAL A 143 0.92 -5.09 0.67
CA VAL A 143 1.44 -3.73 0.53
C VAL A 143 2.97 -3.74 0.55
N PRO A 144 3.65 -3.28 -0.52
CA PRO A 144 5.10 -3.17 -0.53
C PRO A 144 5.64 -2.27 0.58
N ARG A 145 6.74 -2.72 1.21
CA ARG A 145 7.44 -1.98 2.27
C ARG A 145 7.79 -0.55 1.83
N ARG A 146 7.75 0.40 2.77
CA ARG A 146 7.97 1.84 2.53
C ARG A 146 9.28 2.15 1.79
N GLY A 147 10.37 1.42 2.08
CA GLY A 147 11.68 1.60 1.43
C GLY A 147 11.80 1.10 -0.03
N ARG A 148 10.79 0.44 -0.59
CA ARG A 148 10.83 -0.04 -2.00
C ARG A 148 10.47 1.03 -3.03
N GLY A 149 10.01 2.20 -2.57
CA GLY A 149 9.68 3.34 -3.44
C GLY A 149 8.36 3.18 -4.20
N GLU A 150 8.09 4.17 -5.06
CA GLU A 150 6.85 4.25 -5.84
C GLU A 150 6.75 3.17 -6.91
N ALA A 151 7.84 2.82 -7.58
CA ALA A 151 7.85 1.81 -8.64
C ALA A 151 7.35 0.44 -8.15
N ALA A 152 7.65 0.07 -6.89
CA ALA A 152 7.15 -1.16 -6.30
C ALA A 152 5.65 -1.11 -5.99
N LEU A 153 5.13 0.06 -5.58
CA LEU A 153 3.70 0.25 -5.39
C LEU A 153 2.96 0.16 -6.72
N ASP A 154 3.49 0.83 -7.75
CA ASP A 154 2.92 0.77 -9.09
C ASP A 154 2.89 -0.67 -9.63
N SER A 155 3.99 -1.40 -9.47
CA SER A 155 4.07 -2.81 -9.91
C SER A 155 3.04 -3.70 -9.22
N ALA A 156 2.77 -3.45 -7.94
CA ALA A 156 1.75 -4.19 -7.18
C ALA A 156 0.31 -3.75 -7.52
N LEU A 157 0.10 -2.47 -7.88
CA LEU A 157 -1.24 -1.91 -8.08
C LEU A 157 -1.74 -2.13 -9.50
N LEU A 158 -0.86 -2.08 -10.50
CA LEU A 158 -1.22 -2.23 -11.91
C LEU A 158 -2.05 -3.50 -12.21
N PRO A 159 -1.71 -4.70 -11.70
CA PRO A 159 -2.48 -5.91 -11.97
C PRO A 159 -3.91 -5.89 -11.40
N LEU A 160 -4.19 -5.01 -10.42
CA LEU A 160 -5.47 -4.94 -9.71
C LEU A 160 -6.39 -3.85 -10.28
N LEU A 161 -5.91 -3.09 -11.27
CA LEU A 161 -6.72 -2.11 -11.99
C LEU A 161 -7.59 -2.81 -13.03
N ASP A 162 -8.68 -2.14 -13.41
CA ASP A 162 -9.42 -2.47 -14.64
C ASP A 162 -8.45 -2.55 -15.84
N GLU A 163 -8.65 -3.52 -16.72
CA GLU A 163 -7.78 -3.76 -17.88
C GLU A 163 -7.53 -2.49 -18.71
N ASN A 164 -8.58 -1.72 -19.02
CA ASN A 164 -8.46 -0.53 -19.85
C ASN A 164 -7.64 0.53 -19.12
N VAL A 165 -7.91 0.72 -17.83
CA VAL A 165 -7.20 1.71 -17.00
C VAL A 165 -5.74 1.30 -16.81
N ARG A 166 -5.47 0.01 -16.56
CA ARG A 166 -4.12 -0.55 -16.52
C ARG A 166 -3.37 -0.23 -17.80
N ARG A 167 -4.00 -0.47 -18.96
CA ARG A 167 -3.40 -0.26 -20.28
C ARG A 167 -3.13 1.22 -20.54
N ASP A 168 -4.07 2.09 -20.24
CA ASP A 168 -3.93 3.55 -20.37
C ASP A 168 -2.79 4.06 -19.49
N VAL A 169 -2.69 3.59 -18.24
CA VAL A 169 -1.57 3.91 -17.34
C VAL A 169 -0.24 3.43 -17.93
N GLN A 170 -0.18 2.20 -18.46
CA GLN A 170 1.04 1.67 -19.09
C GLN A 170 1.45 2.49 -20.33
N LEU A 171 0.48 2.89 -21.16
CA LEU A 171 0.72 3.71 -22.35
C LEU A 171 1.25 5.09 -21.96
N MET A 172 0.64 5.75 -20.97
CA MET A 172 1.14 7.03 -20.44
C MET A 172 2.54 6.92 -19.84
N LYS A 173 2.85 5.82 -19.12
CA LYS A 173 4.20 5.57 -18.59
C LYS A 173 5.23 5.38 -19.71
N ALA A 174 4.88 4.61 -20.75
CA ALA A 174 5.75 4.40 -21.91
C ALA A 174 6.00 5.70 -22.68
N LEU A 175 4.96 6.51 -22.92
CA LEU A 175 5.09 7.84 -23.52
C LEU A 175 6.02 8.76 -22.72
N ARG A 176 5.86 8.82 -21.39
CA ARG A 176 6.72 9.62 -20.51
C ARG A 176 8.18 9.14 -20.50
N ALA A 177 8.39 7.84 -20.70
CA ALA A 177 9.72 7.24 -20.80
C ALA A 177 10.34 7.37 -22.21
N GLY A 178 9.58 7.80 -23.22
CA GLY A 178 10.02 7.84 -24.62
C GLY A 178 10.09 6.47 -25.30
N ASP A 179 9.46 5.44 -24.72
CA ASP A 179 9.45 4.08 -25.24
C ASP A 179 8.37 3.90 -26.32
N MET A 180 8.70 4.31 -27.55
CA MET A 180 7.78 4.27 -28.67
C MET A 180 7.45 2.85 -29.16
N GLU A 181 8.36 1.89 -28.93
CA GLU A 181 8.12 0.49 -29.26
C GLU A 181 6.99 -0.05 -28.40
N ARG A 182 7.07 0.17 -27.07
CA ARG A 182 6.02 -0.25 -26.14
C ARG A 182 4.69 0.47 -26.40
N VAL A 183 4.71 1.74 -26.77
CA VAL A 183 3.48 2.48 -27.16
C VAL A 183 2.83 1.85 -28.39
N SER A 184 3.62 1.50 -29.41
CA SER A 184 3.11 0.85 -30.62
C SER A 184 2.48 -0.50 -30.32
N GLU A 185 3.17 -1.34 -29.54
CA GLU A 185 2.67 -2.65 -29.11
C GLU A 185 1.37 -2.54 -28.31
N LEU A 186 1.32 -1.62 -27.33
CA LEU A 186 0.14 -1.37 -26.52
C LEU A 186 -1.01 -0.76 -27.33
N SER A 187 -0.73 -0.08 -28.44
CA SER A 187 -1.77 0.46 -29.33
C SER A 187 -2.34 -0.61 -30.26
N GLN A 188 -1.52 -1.54 -30.72
CA GLN A 188 -1.92 -2.61 -31.66
C GLN A 188 -2.70 -3.73 -30.97
N ASN A 189 -2.29 -4.15 -29.77
CA ASN A 189 -2.88 -5.30 -29.09
C ASN A 189 -4.10 -4.95 -28.22
N ARG A 190 -4.92 -3.99 -28.63
CA ARG A 190 -6.03 -3.47 -27.81
C ARG A 190 -7.20 -4.46 -27.81
N SER A 191 -7.82 -4.65 -26.66
CA SER A 191 -9.01 -5.49 -26.53
C SER A 191 -10.21 -4.93 -27.28
N GLU A 192 -11.18 -5.77 -27.63
CA GLU A 192 -12.44 -5.35 -28.24
C GLU A 192 -13.12 -4.29 -27.36
N ARG A 193 -13.14 -4.51 -26.04
CA ARG A 193 -13.65 -3.54 -25.05
C ARG A 193 -12.91 -2.20 -25.13
N GLY A 194 -11.58 -2.22 -25.12
CA GLY A 194 -10.78 -1.02 -25.26
C GLY A 194 -10.99 -0.31 -26.61
N SER A 195 -11.26 -1.06 -27.68
CA SER A 195 -11.56 -0.50 -29.00
C SER A 195 -12.92 0.20 -29.03
N VAL A 196 -13.96 -0.41 -28.42
CA VAL A 196 -15.30 0.16 -28.32
C VAL A 196 -15.29 1.42 -27.46
N LYS A 197 -14.56 1.41 -26.32
CA LYS A 197 -14.41 2.59 -25.46
C LYS A 197 -13.77 3.77 -26.20
N MET A 198 -12.72 3.53 -26.99
CA MET A 198 -12.09 4.58 -27.79
C MET A 198 -13.02 5.12 -28.87
N GLN A 199 -13.76 4.25 -29.56
CA GLN A 199 -14.74 4.66 -30.56
C GLN A 199 -15.85 5.50 -29.91
N LEU A 200 -16.28 5.14 -28.70
CA LEU A 200 -17.26 5.89 -27.93
C LEU A 200 -16.74 7.29 -27.61
N GLU A 201 -15.51 7.39 -27.09
CA GLU A 201 -14.88 8.68 -26.80
C GLU A 201 -14.74 9.55 -28.07
N SER A 202 -14.40 8.95 -29.22
CA SER A 202 -14.36 9.65 -30.50
C SER A 202 -15.75 10.13 -30.94
N ALA A 203 -16.76 9.26 -30.88
CA ALA A 203 -18.13 9.62 -31.26
C ALA A 203 -18.71 10.75 -30.39
N VAL A 204 -18.39 10.76 -29.09
CA VAL A 204 -18.76 11.86 -28.18
C VAL A 204 -18.04 13.15 -28.54
N ALA A 205 -16.76 13.09 -28.90
CA ALA A 205 -15.99 14.26 -29.32
C ALA A 205 -16.48 14.84 -30.67
N ASP A 206 -16.96 13.97 -31.57
CA ASP A 206 -17.52 14.33 -32.88
C ASP A 206 -19.01 14.70 -32.81
N GLU A 207 -19.61 14.74 -31.61
CA GLU A 207 -21.03 15.01 -31.34
C GLU A 207 -22.01 14.04 -32.04
N ASP A 208 -21.54 12.85 -32.46
CA ASP A 208 -22.39 11.78 -33.00
C ASP A 208 -23.00 10.95 -31.86
N TYR A 209 -24.05 11.51 -31.26
CA TYR A 209 -24.74 10.88 -30.14
C TYR A 209 -25.48 9.59 -30.50
N ALA A 210 -25.81 9.38 -31.78
CA ALA A 210 -26.46 8.15 -32.23
C ALA A 210 -25.47 6.99 -32.17
N LEU A 211 -24.29 7.16 -32.76
CA LEU A 211 -23.20 6.19 -32.69
C LEU A 211 -22.72 5.99 -31.24
N ALA A 212 -22.61 7.07 -30.46
CA ALA A 212 -22.21 6.97 -29.05
C ALA A 212 -23.19 6.11 -28.22
N ALA A 213 -24.50 6.23 -28.45
CA ALA A 213 -25.49 5.41 -27.76
C ALA A 213 -25.36 3.91 -28.11
N GLU A 214 -25.12 3.58 -29.38
CA GLU A 214 -24.89 2.19 -29.81
C GLU A 214 -23.62 1.61 -29.20
N LEU A 215 -22.52 2.37 -29.21
CA LEU A 215 -21.25 1.96 -28.64
C LEU A 215 -21.33 1.82 -27.11
N GLN A 216 -22.08 2.69 -26.43
CA GLN A 216 -22.34 2.56 -24.99
C GLN A 216 -23.11 1.27 -24.68
N ALA A 217 -24.17 0.95 -25.45
CA ALA A 217 -24.90 -0.30 -25.26
C ALA A 217 -24.02 -1.53 -25.51
N LYS A 218 -23.12 -1.47 -26.51
CA LYS A 218 -22.14 -2.52 -26.77
C LYS A 218 -21.15 -2.67 -25.61
N LEU A 219 -20.64 -1.55 -25.08
CA LEU A 219 -19.73 -1.55 -23.93
C LEU A 219 -20.38 -2.16 -22.69
N ASP A 220 -21.64 -1.80 -22.40
CA ASP A 220 -22.40 -2.36 -21.28
C ASP A 220 -22.56 -3.89 -21.38
N VAL A 221 -22.73 -4.42 -22.59
CA VAL A 221 -22.77 -5.87 -22.83
C VAL A 221 -21.41 -6.50 -22.55
N LEU A 222 -20.33 -5.92 -23.07
CA LEU A 222 -18.97 -6.41 -22.85
C LEU A 222 -18.59 -6.39 -21.36
N ASP A 223 -18.98 -5.35 -20.62
CA ASP A 223 -18.76 -5.24 -19.18
C ASP A 223 -19.54 -6.33 -18.40
N ARG A 224 -20.77 -6.66 -18.81
CA ARG A 224 -21.58 -7.73 -18.18
C ARG A 224 -21.08 -9.14 -18.48
N CYS A 225 -20.45 -9.34 -19.63
CA CYS A 225 -19.95 -10.65 -20.04
C CYS A 225 -18.66 -11.06 -19.32
N ARG A 226 -18.02 -10.17 -18.55
CA ARG A 226 -16.81 -10.49 -17.79
C ARG A 226 -17.09 -10.84 -16.33
N ALA A 227 -16.53 -11.99 -15.93
CA ALA A 227 -16.45 -12.39 -14.54
C ALA A 227 -15.34 -11.64 -13.77
N ASP A 228 -14.22 -11.31 -14.44
CA ASP A 228 -13.10 -10.55 -13.87
C ASP A 228 -12.70 -9.37 -14.78
N ILE A 229 -12.82 -8.16 -14.23
CA ILE A 229 -12.58 -6.88 -14.91
C ILE A 229 -11.07 -6.56 -15.01
N THR A 230 -10.23 -7.25 -14.23
CA THR A 230 -8.79 -7.02 -14.13
C THR A 230 -7.96 -7.90 -15.09
N GLN A 231 -8.56 -8.95 -15.65
CA GLN A 231 -7.88 -9.85 -16.60
C GLN A 231 -7.72 -9.22 -17.98
N ASP A 232 -6.69 -9.63 -18.73
CA ASP A 232 -6.52 -9.25 -20.13
C ASP A 232 -7.46 -10.08 -21.00
N GLU A 233 -7.89 -9.52 -22.14
CA GLU A 233 -8.70 -10.29 -23.10
C GLU A 233 -7.87 -11.44 -23.67
N GLY A 234 -8.41 -12.67 -23.59
CA GLY A 234 -7.70 -13.89 -24.00
C GLY A 234 -6.76 -14.49 -22.95
N SER A 235 -6.54 -13.85 -21.79
CA SER A 235 -5.82 -14.44 -20.65
C SER A 235 -6.72 -15.27 -19.73
N TYR A 236 -8.00 -15.38 -20.09
CA TYR A 236 -8.99 -16.12 -19.32
C TYR A 236 -8.63 -17.60 -19.32
N ASP A 237 -8.43 -18.16 -18.13
CA ASP A 237 -8.23 -19.59 -17.96
C ASP A 237 -9.59 -20.30 -18.12
N PRO A 238 -9.82 -21.07 -19.20
CA PRO A 238 -11.09 -21.76 -19.41
C PRO A 238 -11.41 -22.76 -18.29
N TYR A 239 -10.40 -23.15 -17.50
CA TYR A 239 -10.51 -24.12 -16.41
C TYR A 239 -10.95 -23.49 -15.09
N LEU A 240 -11.01 -22.16 -14.98
CA LEU A 240 -11.42 -21.47 -13.75
C LEU A 240 -12.94 -21.49 -13.52
N ASP A 241 -13.74 -21.68 -14.58
CA ASP A 241 -15.20 -21.90 -14.54
C ASP A 241 -15.61 -23.33 -14.94
N ALA A 242 -14.66 -24.21 -15.23
CA ALA A 242 -14.98 -25.60 -15.50
C ALA A 242 -15.22 -26.33 -14.18
N ASP A 243 -16.49 -26.52 -13.81
CA ASP A 243 -16.81 -27.47 -12.76
C ASP A 243 -16.15 -28.82 -13.09
N PRO A 244 -15.65 -29.60 -12.11
CA PRO A 244 -14.96 -30.87 -12.36
C PRO A 244 -15.72 -31.83 -13.30
N TRP A 245 -17.06 -31.79 -13.29
CA TRP A 245 -17.90 -32.62 -14.16
C TRP A 245 -17.86 -32.24 -15.66
N TYR A 246 -17.44 -31.02 -16.01
CA TYR A 246 -17.26 -30.58 -17.39
C TYR A 246 -15.96 -31.12 -18.00
N LEU A 247 -14.93 -31.35 -17.17
CA LEU A 247 -13.64 -31.89 -17.59
C LEU A 247 -13.70 -33.41 -17.80
N ASP A 248 -14.46 -34.12 -16.97
CA ASP A 248 -14.67 -35.58 -17.11
C ASP A 248 -15.35 -35.98 -18.43
N ASN A 249 -16.07 -35.07 -19.10
CA ASN A 249 -16.75 -35.33 -20.37
C ASN A 249 -15.97 -34.89 -21.61
N LEU A 250 -14.80 -34.25 -21.45
CA LEU A 250 -13.95 -33.80 -22.57
C LEU A 250 -12.83 -34.80 -22.90
N GLU A 251 -12.57 -35.78 -22.02
CA GLU A 251 -11.58 -36.85 -22.23
C GLU A 251 -12.18 -38.18 -22.78
N MET A 252 -13.44 -38.15 -23.26
CA MET A 252 -14.06 -39.24 -24.03
C MET A 252 -14.15 -38.90 -25.52
#